data_AF-A0A4R9QBC1-F1
#
_entry.id   AF-A0A4R9QBC1-F1
#
_cell.length_a   1.000
_cell.length_b   1.000
_cell.length_c   1.000
_cell.angle_alpha   90.00
_cell.angle_beta   90.00
_cell.angle_gamma   90.00
#
_symmetry.space_group_name_H-M   'P 1'
#
loop_
_entity.id
_entity.type
_entity.pdbx_description
1 polymer ?
#
loop_
_entity_poly.entity_id
_entity_poly.type
_entity_poly.pdbx_seq_one_letter_code
_entity_poly.pdbx_strand_id
1 'polypeptide(L)'
;MPGPIARPCLVRATQILENPETGTHYGIVEVSYGTGTFDEAKSQQDLIIKDRPAFKRCGLHKPTKFALDLRNRKTLIWCEEFFLPESYMRDAQVMVGRLGEAEINQMKAKLKARGLPYEES
;
A
#
# COMPACT_ATOMS: atom_id res chain seq x y z
N MET A 1 14.69 3.54 3.08
CA MET A 1 14.43 4.75 2.28
C MET A 1 13.56 4.40 1.08
N PRO A 2 12.65 5.29 0.63
CA PRO A 2 11.97 5.13 -0.64
C PRO A 2 13.03 5.00 -1.76
N GLY A 3 12.82 4.03 -2.66
CA GLY A 3 13.74 3.84 -3.78
C GLY A 3 13.59 4.93 -4.83
N PRO A 4 14.54 5.07 -5.77
CA PRO A 4 14.53 6.14 -6.79
C PRO A 4 13.40 6.00 -7.84
N ILE A 5 12.58 4.94 -7.76
CA ILE A 5 11.55 4.61 -8.74
C ILE A 5 10.20 4.69 -8.03
N ALA A 6 9.30 5.52 -8.56
CA ALA A 6 7.91 5.59 -8.11
C ALA A 6 7.23 4.23 -8.29
N ARG A 7 6.59 3.72 -7.23
CA ARG A 7 5.88 2.44 -7.24
C ARG A 7 4.52 2.58 -6.55
N PRO A 8 3.49 1.88 -7.03
CA PRO A 8 2.24 1.79 -6.29
C PRO A 8 2.51 1.14 -4.92
N CYS A 9 1.88 1.67 -3.88
CA CYS A 9 2.02 1.18 -2.52
C CYS A 9 0.63 0.82 -1.98
N LEU A 10 0.53 -0.36 -1.36
CA LEU A 10 -0.60 -0.71 -0.51
C LEU A 10 -0.28 -0.21 0.89
N VAL A 11 -1.04 0.76 1.39
CA VAL A 11 -1.00 1.17 2.79
C VAL A 11 -1.61 0.07 3.65
N ARG A 12 -0.89 -0.36 4.69
CA ARG A 12 -1.27 -1.44 5.60
C ARG A 12 -1.64 -0.93 6.99
N ALA A 13 -0.95 0.11 7.45
CA ALA A 13 -1.19 0.76 8.73
C ALA A 13 -0.58 2.16 8.71
N THR A 14 -1.11 3.05 9.53
CA THR A 14 -0.59 4.40 9.78
C THR A 14 -0.47 4.61 11.29
N GLN A 15 0.58 5.28 11.74
CA GLN A 15 0.76 5.62 13.15
C GLN A 15 1.29 7.04 13.28
N ILE A 16 0.88 7.73 14.35
CA ILE A 16 1.46 9.01 14.77
C ILE A 16 2.31 8.73 15.99
N LEU A 17 3.56 9.14 15.96
CA LEU A 17 4.55 8.96 17.02
C LEU A 17 5.06 10.32 17.49
N GLU A 18 5.64 10.35 18.68
CA GLU A 18 6.29 11.54 19.24
C GLU A 18 7.79 11.25 19.39
N ASN A 19 8.63 12.20 19.00
CA ASN A 19 10.07 12.13 19.27
C ASN A 19 10.30 12.43 20.75
N PRO A 20 10.81 11.47 21.54
CA PRO A 20 10.98 11.65 22.98
C PRO A 20 12.00 12.74 23.35
N GLU A 21 12.92 13.10 22.45
CA GLU A 21 13.94 14.12 22.70
C GLU A 21 13.46 15.54 22.39
N THR A 22 12.56 15.69 21.41
CA THR A 22 12.14 17.01 20.90
C THR A 22 10.66 17.32 21.14
N GLY A 23 9.85 16.34 21.56
CA GLY A 23 8.39 16.44 21.66
C GLY A 23 7.68 16.60 20.31
N THR A 24 8.41 16.45 19.20
CA THR A 24 7.87 16.66 17.85
C THR A 24 7.09 15.42 17.41
N HIS A 25 5.86 15.62 16.95
CA HIS A 25 5.05 14.55 16.38
C HIS A 25 5.46 14.25 14.94
N TYR A 26 5.48 12.98 14.55
CA TYR A 26 5.71 12.54 13.19
C TYR A 26 4.84 11.34 12.83
N GLY A 27 4.43 11.26 11.57
CA GLY A 27 3.68 10.12 11.05
C GLY A 27 4.60 9.03 10.51
N ILE A 28 4.19 7.78 10.63
CA ILE A 28 4.76 6.66 9.88
C ILE A 28 3.65 5.88 9.17
N VAL A 29 4.00 5.28 8.05
CA VAL A 29 3.11 4.43 7.26
C VAL A 29 3.79 3.09 6.98
N GLU A 30 3.09 1.99 7.24
CA GLU A 30 3.49 0.66 6.80
C GLU A 30 2.92 0.42 5.40
N VAL A 31 3.78 0.07 4.45
CA VAL A 31 3.39 -0.20 3.07
C VAL A 31 3.92 -1.54 2.56
N SER A 32 3.23 -2.10 1.57
CA SER A 32 3.76 -3.12 0.65
C SER A 32 3.87 -2.53 -0.75
N TYR A 33 5.03 -2.66 -1.41
CA TYR A 33 5.18 -2.23 -2.80
C TYR A 33 4.46 -3.17 -3.76
N GLY A 34 3.77 -2.57 -4.74
CA GLY A 34 3.12 -3.27 -5.83
C GLY A 34 4.09 -3.65 -6.95
N THR A 35 3.85 -4.79 -7.57
CA THR A 35 4.54 -5.23 -8.79
C THR A 35 3.54 -5.62 -9.88
N GLY A 36 3.83 -5.23 -11.12
CA GLY A 36 3.05 -5.66 -12.30
C GLY A 36 3.40 -7.06 -12.79
N THR A 37 4.45 -7.67 -12.24
CA THR A 37 4.91 -9.00 -12.64
C THR A 37 4.55 -9.99 -11.54
N PHE A 38 3.70 -10.97 -11.85
CA PHE A 38 3.32 -12.02 -10.92
C PHE A 38 3.00 -13.32 -11.64
N ASP A 39 3.36 -14.43 -10.99
CA ASP A 39 3.00 -15.79 -11.38
C ASP A 39 1.79 -16.21 -10.52
N GLU A 40 0.69 -16.61 -11.17
CA GLU A 40 -0.55 -16.96 -10.46
C GLU A 40 -0.37 -18.14 -9.51
N ALA A 41 0.48 -19.12 -9.86
CA ALA A 41 0.73 -20.30 -9.04
C ALA A 41 1.43 -19.93 -7.71
N LYS A 42 2.31 -18.91 -7.75
CA LYS A 42 3.08 -18.45 -6.59
C LYS A 42 2.38 -17.34 -5.80
N SER A 43 1.33 -16.74 -6.35
CA SER A 43 0.68 -15.55 -5.80
C SER A 43 -0.59 -15.87 -5.00
N GLN A 44 -0.82 -17.15 -4.66
CA GLN A 44 -2.00 -17.56 -3.90
C GLN A 44 -2.12 -16.92 -2.52
N GLN A 45 -1.01 -16.42 -1.95
CA GLN A 45 -0.99 -15.79 -0.63
C GLN A 45 -0.84 -14.26 -0.68
N ASP A 46 -0.81 -13.68 -1.88
CA ASP A 46 -0.64 -12.23 -2.09
C ASP A 46 -1.98 -11.59 -2.48
N LEU A 47 -2.08 -10.27 -2.31
CA LEU A 47 -3.20 -9.52 -2.84
C LEU A 47 -2.93 -9.26 -4.33
N ILE A 48 -3.89 -9.61 -5.20
CA ILE A 48 -3.75 -9.34 -6.64
C ILE A 48 -4.99 -8.59 -7.11
N ILE A 49 -4.78 -7.37 -7.60
CA ILE A 49 -5.83 -6.54 -8.19
C ILE A 49 -5.72 -6.69 -9.71
N LYS A 50 -6.64 -7.46 -10.31
CA LYS A 50 -6.57 -7.84 -11.74
C LYS A 50 -7.62 -7.16 -12.60
N ASP A 51 -8.84 -7.03 -12.09
CA ASP A 51 -9.96 -6.57 -12.89
C ASP A 51 -9.80 -5.09 -13.23
N ARG A 52 -10.08 -4.72 -14.48
CA ARG A 52 -9.94 -3.34 -14.95
C ARG A 52 -10.71 -2.31 -14.11
N PRO A 53 -11.96 -2.57 -13.71
CA PRO A 53 -12.66 -1.68 -12.79
C PRO A 53 -11.96 -1.57 -11.43
N ALA A 54 -11.38 -2.68 -10.94
CA ALA A 54 -10.70 -2.73 -9.65
C ALA A 54 -9.37 -1.97 -9.66
N PHE A 55 -8.49 -2.26 -10.62
CA PHE A 55 -7.19 -1.59 -10.66
C PHE A 55 -7.35 -0.08 -10.95
N LYS A 56 -8.32 0.32 -11.78
CA LYS A 56 -8.63 1.74 -12.01
C LYS A 56 -9.12 2.44 -10.73
N ARG A 57 -10.02 1.80 -9.97
CA ARG A 57 -10.47 2.30 -8.65
C ARG A 57 -9.34 2.41 -7.65
N CYS A 58 -8.36 1.51 -7.73
CA CYS A 58 -7.17 1.49 -6.88
C CYS A 58 -6.06 2.44 -7.37
N GLY A 59 -6.32 3.28 -8.37
CA GLY A 59 -5.33 4.23 -8.89
C GLY A 59 -4.17 3.57 -9.63
N LEU A 60 -4.36 2.34 -10.08
CA LEU A 60 -3.37 1.55 -10.79
C LEU A 60 -3.64 1.64 -12.30
N HIS A 61 -2.57 1.66 -13.09
CA HIS A 61 -2.67 1.65 -14.55
C HIS A 61 -2.76 0.24 -15.15
N LYS A 62 -2.46 -0.80 -14.35
CA LYS A 62 -2.41 -2.20 -14.77
C LYS A 62 -2.66 -3.15 -13.59
N PRO A 63 -2.93 -4.45 -13.87
CA PRO A 63 -2.95 -5.47 -12.84
C PRO A 63 -1.71 -5.44 -11.97
N THR A 64 -1.89 -5.47 -10.65
CA THR A 64 -0.80 -5.30 -9.69
C THR A 64 -0.96 -6.29 -8.54
N LYS A 65 0.16 -6.89 -8.14
CA LYS A 65 0.28 -7.74 -6.97
C LYS A 65 0.95 -6.98 -5.82
N PHE A 66 0.43 -7.14 -4.61
CA PHE A 66 1.05 -6.68 -3.37
C PHE A 66 1.41 -7.87 -2.49
N ALA A 67 2.69 -8.00 -2.15
CA ALA A 67 3.16 -9.04 -1.25
C ALA A 67 2.69 -8.77 0.18
N LEU A 68 2.07 -9.76 0.82
CA LEU A 68 1.46 -9.60 2.15
C LEU A 68 2.33 -10.15 3.30
N ASP A 69 3.42 -10.84 2.99
CA ASP A 69 4.35 -11.34 3.99
C ASP A 69 5.07 -10.23 4.76
N LEU A 70 5.62 -10.59 5.93
CA LEU A 70 6.32 -9.66 6.81
C LEU A 70 7.62 -9.10 6.20
N ARG A 71 8.31 -9.86 5.34
CA ARG A 71 9.61 -9.42 4.76
C ARG A 71 9.42 -8.28 3.75
N ASN A 72 8.23 -8.21 3.15
CA ASN A 72 7.85 -7.17 2.20
C ASN A 72 7.18 -5.94 2.84
N ARG A 73 6.96 -5.94 4.16
CA ARG A 73 6.52 -4.74 4.89
C ARG A 73 7.65 -3.72 4.91
N LYS A 74 7.31 -2.47 4.59
CA LYS A 74 8.21 -1.33 4.68
C LYS A 74 7.57 -0.25 5.52
N THR A 75 8.24 0.16 6.58
CA THR A 75 7.87 1.34 7.34
C THR A 75 8.55 2.55 6.72
N LEU A 76 7.75 3.53 6.34
CA LEU A 76 8.20 4.79 5.79
C LEU A 76 7.77 5.91 6.75
N ILE A 77 8.65 6.88 6.95
CA ILE A 77 8.27 8.13 7.62
C ILE A 77 7.36 8.90 6.66
N TRP A 78 6.33 9.52 7.21
CA TRP A 78 5.51 10.47 6.48
C TRP A 78 6.33 11.74 6.24
N CYS A 79 6.88 11.88 5.03
CA CYS A 79 7.62 13.07 4.62
C CYS A 79 6.92 13.73 3.43
N GLU A 80 6.58 15.01 3.56
CA GLU A 80 5.92 15.79 2.49
C GLU A 80 6.69 15.75 1.17
N GLU A 81 8.01 15.58 1.19
CA GLU A 81 8.84 15.44 -0.02
C GLU A 81 8.55 14.17 -0.85
N PHE A 82 7.97 13.13 -0.23
CA PHE A 82 7.57 11.88 -0.89
C PHE A 82 6.06 11.78 -1.12
N PHE A 83 5.29 12.71 -0.54
CA PHE A 83 3.84 12.80 -0.69
C PHE A 83 3.51 14.08 -1.45
N LEU A 84 3.17 13.93 -2.72
CA LEU A 84 2.86 15.07 -3.58
C LEU A 84 1.65 15.84 -3.01
N PRO A 85 1.67 17.19 -3.01
CA PRO A 85 0.54 18.01 -2.59
C PRO A 85 -0.74 17.61 -3.32
N GLU A 86 -1.91 17.73 -2.67
CA GLU A 86 -3.20 17.37 -3.28
C GLU A 86 -3.42 18.10 -4.62
N SER A 87 -2.97 19.36 -4.72
CA SER A 87 -2.98 20.14 -5.96
C SER A 87 -2.15 19.48 -7.06
N TYR A 88 -0.92 19.08 -6.76
CA TYR A 88 -0.07 18.36 -7.70
C TYR A 88 -0.70 17.02 -8.11
N MET A 89 -1.28 16.27 -7.16
CA MET A 89 -1.95 15.00 -7.45
C MET A 89 -3.15 15.20 -8.38
N ARG A 90 -3.90 16.28 -8.19
CA ARG A 90 -5.06 16.67 -9.02
C ARG A 90 -4.62 17.10 -10.42
N ASP A 91 -3.59 17.93 -10.51
CA ASP A 91 -3.07 18.48 -11.77
C ASP A 91 -2.34 17.42 -12.60
N ALA A 92 -1.60 16.51 -11.93
CA ALA A 92 -0.91 15.39 -12.56
C ALA A 92 -1.80 14.15 -12.77
N GLN A 93 -3.10 14.23 -12.44
CA GLN A 93 -4.05 13.11 -12.50
C GLN A 93 -3.58 11.84 -11.77
N VAL A 94 -2.77 12.00 -10.72
CA VAL A 94 -2.29 10.88 -9.91
C VAL A 94 -3.45 10.42 -9.03
N MET A 95 -4.06 9.31 -9.42
CA MET A 95 -5.19 8.73 -8.70
C MET A 95 -4.71 8.06 -7.41
N VAL A 96 -5.03 8.65 -6.25
CA VAL A 96 -5.07 7.90 -4.99
C VAL A 96 -6.31 7.03 -5.02
N GLY A 97 -6.13 5.73 -5.12
CA GLY A 97 -7.24 4.79 -5.13
C GLY A 97 -7.50 4.14 -3.77
N ARG A 98 -8.64 3.49 -3.67
CA ARG A 98 -9.04 2.72 -2.48
C ARG A 98 -9.39 1.28 -2.86
N LEU A 99 -9.06 0.34 -1.97
CA LEU A 99 -9.55 -1.02 -2.11
C LEU A 99 -11.08 -1.03 -2.05
N GLY A 100 -11.70 -1.83 -2.91
CA GLY A 100 -13.11 -2.15 -2.76
C GLY A 100 -13.30 -3.28 -1.76
N GLU A 101 -14.55 -3.57 -1.43
CA GLU A 101 -14.90 -4.62 -0.46
C GLU A 101 -14.35 -5.99 -0.87
N ALA A 102 -14.39 -6.32 -2.16
CA ALA A 102 -13.85 -7.57 -2.68
C ALA A 102 -12.34 -7.72 -2.43
N GLU A 103 -11.55 -6.66 -2.67
CA GLU A 103 -10.10 -6.70 -2.43
C GLU A 103 -9.76 -6.68 -0.94
N ILE A 104 -10.56 -5.98 -0.11
CA ILE A 104 -10.44 -6.02 1.35
C ILE A 104 -10.69 -7.44 1.85
N ASN A 105 -11.76 -8.09 1.40
CA ASN A 105 -12.09 -9.47 1.77
C ASN A 105 -11.02 -10.44 1.31
N GLN A 106 -10.49 -10.27 0.09
CA GLN A 106 -9.34 -11.04 -0.41
C GLN A 106 -8.13 -10.86 0.52
N MET A 107 -7.76 -9.62 0.84
CA MET A 107 -6.63 -9.32 1.72
C MET A 107 -6.81 -9.94 3.11
N LYS A 108 -7.97 -9.76 3.74
CA LYS A 108 -8.32 -10.36 5.04
C LYS A 108 -8.16 -11.88 5.00
N ALA A 109 -8.69 -12.54 3.97
CA ALA A 109 -8.58 -13.99 3.81
C ALA A 109 -7.11 -14.45 3.63
N LYS A 110 -6.30 -13.71 2.86
CA LYS A 110 -4.88 -14.06 2.65
C LYS A 110 -4.02 -13.82 3.89
N LEU A 111 -4.25 -12.74 4.64
CA LEU A 111 -3.57 -12.49 5.92
C LEU A 111 -3.91 -13.57 6.93
N LYS A 112 -5.20 -13.92 7.06
CA LYS A 112 -5.65 -15.01 7.93
C LYS A 112 -5.00 -16.35 7.58
N ALA A 113 -4.92 -16.69 6.29
CA ALA A 113 -4.26 -17.91 5.82
C ALA A 113 -2.75 -17.96 6.16
N ARG A 114 -2.12 -16.80 6.39
CA ARG A 114 -0.72 -16.67 6.83
C ARG A 114 -0.55 -16.59 8.35
N GLY A 115 -1.64 -16.62 9.12
CA GLY A 115 -1.61 -16.38 10.56
C GLY A 115 -1.27 -14.94 10.94
N LEU A 116 -1.51 -13.98 10.05
CA LEU A 116 -1.23 -12.56 10.29
C LEU A 116 -2.53 -11.80 10.60
N PRO A 117 -2.51 -10.83 11.54
CA PRO A 117 -3.66 -9.99 11.82
C PRO A 117 -3.91 -9.01 10.66
N TYR A 118 -5.18 -8.63 10.52
CA TYR A 118 -5.58 -7.44 9.76
C TYR A 118 -6.00 -6.39 10.78
N GLU A 119 -5.32 -5.25 10.79
CA GLU A 119 -5.65 -4.11 11.63
C GLU A 119 -6.42 -3.11 10.77
N GLU A 120 -7.62 -2.74 11.21
CA GLU A 120 -8.37 -1.65 10.60
C GLU A 120 -7.77 -0.34 11.14
N SER A 121 -7.05 0.37 10.26
CA SER A 121 -6.47 1.70 10.52
C SER A 121 -7.47 2.81 10.24
#